data_AF-A0A3T0RQC6-F1
#
_entry.id   AF-A0A3T0RQC6-F1
#
_cell.length_a   1.000
_cell.length_b   1.000
_cell.length_c   1.000
_cell.angle_alpha   90.00
_cell.angle_beta   90.00
_cell.angle_gamma   90.00
#
_symmetry.space_group_name_H-M   'P 1'
#
loop_
_entity.id
_entity.type
_entity.pdbx_description
1 polymer ?
#
loop_
_entity_poly.entity_id
_entity_poly.type
_entity_poly.pdbx_seq_one_letter_code
_entity_poly.pdbx_strand_id
1 'polypeptide(L)' 'MTTNEIIIEIIGWSSTIAFLVSIVVPSRNNLHLLGLFTSVTTGIYGYAHGATAIWVKWLIAFFFHGYMIWKLKKKQAVN' A
#
# COMPACT_ATOMS: atom_id res chain seq x y z
N MET A 1 7.61 -24.91 6.28
CA MET A 1 7.64 -23.44 6.17
C MET A 1 8.96 -22.96 6.75
N THR A 2 9.80 -22.34 5.94
CA THR A 2 11.10 -21.79 6.36
C THR A 2 10.91 -20.42 7.02
N THR A 3 11.90 -19.96 7.80
CA THR A 3 11.87 -18.64 8.44
C THR A 3 11.62 -17.51 7.43
N ASN A 4 12.18 -17.62 6.22
CA ASN A 4 11.99 -16.63 5.15
C ASN A 4 10.54 -16.57 4.64
N GLU A 5 9.89 -17.73 4.51
CA GLU A 5 8.47 -17.79 4.11
C GLU A 5 7.57 -17.17 5.17
N ILE A 6 7.88 -17.36 6.46
CA ILE A 6 7.13 -16.76 7.57
C ILE A 6 7.25 -15.23 7.55
N ILE A 7 8.46 -14.71 7.32
CA ILE A 7 8.70 -13.26 7.23
C ILE A 7 7.92 -12.66 6.06
N ILE A 8 7.95 -13.30 4.88
CA ILE A 8 7.21 -12.84 3.69
C ILE A 8 5.71 -12.82 3.94
N GLU A 9 5.16 -13.87 4.56
CA GLU A 9 3.74 -13.96 4.93
C GLU A 9 3.33 -12.85 5.91
N ILE A 10 4.12 -12.61 6.96
CA ILE A 10 3.85 -11.54 7.94
C ILE A 10 3.86 -10.17 7.26
N ILE A 11 4.85 -9.91 6.39
CA ILE A 11 4.91 -8.66 5.61
C ILE A 11 3.68 -8.53 4.71
N GLY A 12 3.27 -9.62 4.04
CA GLY A 12 2.08 -9.64 3.18
C GLY A 12 0.79 -9.32 3.94
N TRP A 13 0.54 -9.99 5.07
CA TRP A 13 -0.67 -9.79 5.87
C TRP A 13 -0.72 -8.42 6.55
N SER A 14 0.39 -7.97 7.14
CA SER A 14 0.47 -6.64 7.77
C SER A 14 0.23 -5.52 6.76
N SER A 15 0.84 -5.62 5.56
CA SER A 15 0.63 -4.66 4.47
C SER A 15 -0.82 -4.66 3.97
N THR A 16 -1.46 -5.84 3.92
CA THR A 16 -2.88 -5.96 3.53
C THR A 16 -3.80 -5.29 4.55
N ILE A 17 -3.58 -5.51 5.85
CA ILE A 17 -4.36 -4.85 6.91
C ILE A 17 -4.19 -3.34 6.85
N ALA A 18 -2.96 -2.85 6.70
CA ALA A 18 -2.68 -1.42 6.57
C ALA A 18 -3.40 -0.81 5.35
N PHE A 19 -3.40 -1.52 4.22
CA PHE A 19 -4.14 -1.12 3.02
C PHE A 19 -5.65 -1.04 3.27
N LEU A 20 -6.26 -2.06 3.89
CA LEU A 20 -7.69 -2.07 4.20
C LEU A 20 -8.08 -0.92 5.14
N VAL A 21 -7.29 -0.65 6.19
CA VAL A 21 -7.49 0.49 7.08
C VAL A 21 -7.50 1.81 6.30
N SER A 22 -6.64 1.94 5.30
CA SER A 22 -6.60 3.13 4.45
C SER A 22 -7.83 3.34 3.58
N ILE A 23 -8.51 2.25 3.19
CA ILE A 23 -9.78 2.31 2.46
C ILE A 23 -10.89 2.79 3.40
N VAL A 24 -10.92 2.29 4.64
CA VAL A 24 -11.96 2.60 5.64
C VAL A 24 -11.85 4.03 6.18
N VAL A 25 -10.64 4.60 6.25
CA VAL A 25 -10.40 5.97 6.73
C VAL A 25 -9.91 6.88 5.59
N PRO A 26 -10.75 7.17 4.58
CA PRO A 26 -10.35 7.83 3.34
C PRO A 26 -10.05 9.33 3.48
N SER A 27 -10.26 9.92 4.66
CA SER A 27 -10.11 11.36 4.90
C SER A 27 -8.70 11.79 5.33
N ARG A 28 -7.81 10.84 5.61
CA ARG A 28 -6.47 11.11 6.16
C ARG A 28 -5.42 11.11 5.05
N ASN A 29 -5.06 12.31 4.56
CA ASN A 29 -4.05 12.46 3.51
C ASN A 29 -2.68 11.82 3.88
N ASN A 30 -2.24 11.97 5.13
CA ASN A 30 -0.99 11.35 5.61
C ASN A 30 -1.04 9.82 5.59
N LEU A 31 -2.21 9.23 5.81
CA LEU A 31 -2.39 7.78 5.76
C LEU A 31 -2.22 7.27 4.31
N HIS A 32 -2.73 8.01 3.33
CA HIS A 32 -2.53 7.65 1.94
C HIS A 32 -1.09 7.90 1.45
N LEU A 33 -0.39 8.92 1.96
CA LEU A 33 1.04 9.11 1.69
C LEU A 33 1.88 7.93 2.20
N LEU A 34 1.60 7.47 3.42
CA LEU A 34 2.23 6.26 3.97
C LEU A 34 1.92 5.04 3.11
N GLY A 35 0.66 4.86 2.72
CA GLY A 35 0.28 3.75 1.84
C GLY A 35 0.95 3.80 0.46
N LEU A 36 1.15 4.99 -0.11
CA LEU A 36 1.92 5.18 -1.34
C LEU A 36 3.38 4.74 -1.14
N PHE A 37 4.03 5.18 -0.07
CA PHE A 37 5.40 4.77 0.27
C PHE A 37 5.49 3.25 0.46
N THR A 38 4.60 2.66 1.25
CA THR A 38 4.54 1.21 1.49
C THR A 38 4.33 0.42 0.21
N SER A 39 3.48 0.91 -0.71
CA SER A 39 3.26 0.23 -1.98
C SER A 39 4.53 0.20 -2.85
N VAL A 40 5.31 1.28 -2.89
CA VAL A 40 6.60 1.34 -3.61
C VAL A 40 7.62 0.39 -2.99
N THR A 41 7.81 0.44 -1.68
CA THR A 41 8.81 -0.40 -1.00
C THR A 41 8.46 -1.88 -1.06
N THR A 42 7.17 -2.23 -0.93
CA THR A 42 6.69 -3.61 -1.11
C THR A 42 6.89 -4.10 -2.53
N GLY A 43 6.72 -3.22 -3.53
CA GLY A 43 7.01 -3.55 -4.92
C GLY A 43 8.46 -3.86 -5.19
N ILE A 44 9.38 -3.04 -4.67
CA ILE A 44 10.83 -3.28 -4.76
C ILE A 44 11.20 -4.59 -4.06
N TYR A 45 10.64 -4.83 -2.87
CA TYR A 45 10.85 -6.08 -2.14
C TYR A 45 10.35 -7.30 -2.92
N GLY A 46 9.12 -7.21 -3.46
CA GLY A 46 8.50 -8.27 -4.25
C GLY A 46 9.23 -8.54 -5.57
N TYR A 47 9.86 -7.53 -6.17
CA TYR A 47 10.76 -7.69 -7.32
C TYR A 47 12.02 -8.47 -6.94
N ALA A 48 12.71 -8.03 -5.88
CA ALA A 48 13.97 -8.61 -5.45
C ALA A 48 13.84 -10.09 -5.01
N HIS A 49 12.67 -10.50 -4.52
CA HIS A 49 12.43 -11.86 -4.01
C HIS A 49 11.60 -12.74 -4.95
N GLY A 50 11.33 -12.29 -6.19
CA GLY A 50 10.54 -13.06 -7.17
C GLY A 50 9.09 -13.32 -6.74
N ALA A 51 8.54 -12.52 -5.82
CA ALA A 51 7.21 -12.70 -5.24
C ALA A 51 6.12 -12.16 -6.19
N THR A 52 6.01 -12.73 -7.39
CA THR A 52 5.10 -12.31 -8.47
C THR A 52 3.63 -12.30 -8.06
N ALA A 53 3.21 -13.17 -7.14
CA ALA A 53 1.83 -13.20 -6.62
C ALA A 53 1.41 -11.91 -5.89
N ILE A 54 2.37 -11.13 -5.39
CA ILE A 54 2.10 -9.87 -4.70
C ILE A 54 1.90 -8.73 -5.71
N TRP A 55 2.28 -8.91 -6.98
CA TRP A 55 2.52 -7.79 -7.90
C TRP A 55 1.31 -6.91 -8.21
N VAL A 56 0.19 -7.56 -8.46
CA VAL A 56 -1.05 -6.88 -8.82
C VAL A 56 -1.60 -6.08 -7.62
N LYS A 57 -1.42 -6.60 -6.40
CA LYS A 57 -1.97 -5.99 -5.17
C LYS A 57 -1.29 -4.67 -4.84
N TRP A 58 0.04 -4.57 -4.94
CA TRP A 58 0.74 -3.32 -4.64
C TRP A 58 0.58 -2.27 -5.74
N LEU A 59 0.47 -2.68 -7.01
CA LEU A 59 0.19 -1.75 -8.10
C LEU A 59 -1.18 -1.08 -7.92
N ILE A 60 -2.21 -1.87 -7.58
CA ILE A 60 -3.54 -1.33 -7.24
C ILE A 60 -3.45 -0.39 -6.04
N ALA A 61 -2.73 -0.79 -4.99
CA ALA A 61 -2.56 0.04 -3.81
C ALA A 61 -1.87 1.39 -4.14
N PHE A 62 -0.82 1.36 -4.95
CA PHE A 62 -0.10 2.55 -5.40
C PHE A 62 -1.04 3.55 -6.10
N PHE A 63 -1.81 3.09 -7.09
CA PHE A 63 -2.75 3.94 -7.81
C PHE A 63 -3.90 4.42 -6.92
N PHE A 64 -4.42 3.57 -6.03
CA PHE A 64 -5.46 3.95 -5.08
C PHE A 64 -4.99 5.08 -4.15
N HIS A 65 -3.82 4.92 -3.54
CA HIS A 65 -3.25 5.92 -2.65
C HIS A 65 -2.95 7.23 -3.37
N GLY A 66 -2.36 7.16 -4.57
CA GLY A 66 -2.10 8.34 -5.40
C GLY A 66 -3.38 9.10 -5.75
N TYR A 67 -4.42 8.37 -6.17
CA TYR A 67 -5.74 8.94 -6.46
C TYR A 67 -6.37 9.61 -5.24
N MET A 68 -6.31 8.96 -4.07
CA MET A 68 -6.88 9.50 -2.83
C MET A 68 -6.16 10.75 -2.36
N ILE A 69 -4.84 10.81 -2.45
CA ILE A 69 -4.05 12.03 -2.15
C ILE A 69 -4.50 13.18 -3.06
N TRP A 70 -4.58 12.93 -4.37
CA TRP A 70 -5.04 13.94 -5.33
C TRP A 70 -6.46 14.43 -5.02
N LYS A 71 -7.39 13.49 -4.77
CA LYS A 71 -8.79 13.78 -4.44
C LYS A 71 -8.91 14.62 -3.17
N LEU A 72 -8.16 14.29 -2.12
CA LEU A 72 -8.19 15.01 -0.85
C LEU A 72 -7.59 16.40 -0.97
N LYS A 73 -6.45 16.55 -1.66
CA LYS A 73 -5.86 17.87 -1.93
C LYS A 73 -6.80 18.76 -2.73
N LYS A 74 -7.48 18.21 -3.75
CA LYS A 74 -8.50 18.94 -4.52
C LYS A 74 -9.67 19.37 -3.64
N LYS A 75 -10.15 18.50 -2.73
CA LYS A 75 -11.21 18.85 -1.78
C LYS A 75 -10.79 19.95 -0.80
N GLN A 76 -9.54 19.94 -0.33
CA GLN A 76 -9.02 20.97 0.58
C GLN A 76 -8.86 22.33 -0.10
N ALA A 77 -8.51 22.37 -1.38
CA ALA A 77 -8.35 23.62 -2.13
C ALA A 77 -9.68 24.32 -2.48
N VAL A 78 -10.82 23.64 -2.33
CA VAL A 78 -12.16 24.15 -2.67
C VAL A 78 -12.94 24.61 -1.42
N ASN A 79 -12.46 24.28 -0.22
CA ASN A 79 -13.02 24.77 1.07
C ASN A 79 -12.13 25.88 1.63
#